data_AF-A0A925FSG3-F1
#
_entry.id   AF-A0A925FSG3-F1
#
_cell.length_a   1.000
_cell.length_b   1.000
_cell.length_c   1.000
_cell.angle_alpha   90.00
_cell.angle_beta   90.00
_cell.angle_gamma   90.00
#
_symmetry.space_group_name_H-M   'P 1'
#
loop_
_entity.id
_entity.type
_entity.pdbx_description
1 polymer ?
#
loop_
_entity_poly.entity_id
_entity_poly.type
_entity_poly.pdbx_seq_one_letter_code
_entity_poly.pdbx_strand_id
1 'polypeptide(L)'
;MYPNLYFVFRDWFGVEWNGLRFVNSFGFFVAIAFIAAAMVLTAELKRKQREGLLQYEDEKITVGQPASPLELIVNFLLGFLLGYKIIGAFITDSPLAANPQDFIFSLEGSWPAGVLVGFLFAGLKWSEKNKQKLAKPEERVIRIWPHDRVGDIVIYAAIFGFAGAKIFDNLENWDRFIKDPIGNLFSASGLTFYGGLICAALAIWWYARKHKIGIWHLNDAAAPALMLAYALGRIGCQVSGDGDWGIVNLKPKPMSWMPDWLWSYRYPHNVNKEGIAIPDCDWGEYCTILKDPVYPTPLYEILTCLVLFLIIWAVRKSFKVPGTLFGFYLILNGLERFFIEKIRVNTKYESLPFQPTQAELIAFFLVISGLFLLIYLPKRKR
;
A
#
# COMPACT_ATOMS: atom_id res chain seq x y z
N MET A 1 20.99 -2.73 -2.13
CA MET A 1 19.54 -2.69 -1.86
C MET A 1 19.39 -3.05 -0.39
N TYR A 2 18.30 -2.62 0.24
CA TYR A 2 18.08 -2.85 1.66
C TYR A 2 16.81 -3.68 1.83
N PRO A 3 16.94 -4.99 2.11
CA PRO A 3 15.80 -5.88 2.37
C PRO A 3 14.87 -5.37 3.47
N ASN A 4 15.47 -4.87 4.55
CA ASN A 4 14.79 -4.39 5.74
C ASN A 4 15.59 -3.24 6.37
N LEU A 5 15.01 -2.60 7.37
CA LEU A 5 15.63 -1.46 8.05
C LEU A 5 16.90 -1.84 8.81
N TYR A 6 17.08 -3.10 9.23
CA TYR A 6 18.33 -3.51 9.89
C TYR A 6 19.55 -3.23 9.00
N PHE A 7 19.49 -3.61 7.72
CA PHE A 7 20.60 -3.38 6.82
C PHE A 7 20.83 -1.90 6.50
N VAL A 8 19.78 -1.07 6.49
CA VAL A 8 19.92 0.39 6.35
C VAL A 8 20.70 0.95 7.54
N PHE A 9 20.30 0.59 8.76
CA PHE A 9 20.90 1.13 9.97
C PHE A 9 22.31 0.61 10.21
N ARG A 10 22.57 -0.65 9.86
CA ARG A 10 23.91 -1.24 9.90
C ARG A 10 24.86 -0.49 8.96
N ASP A 11 24.46 -0.26 7.72
CA ASP A 11 25.30 0.35 6.69
C ASP A 11 25.49 1.87 6.92
N TRP A 12 24.44 2.60 7.29
CA TRP A 12 24.51 4.06 7.41
C TRP A 12 24.99 4.55 8.77
N PHE A 13 24.69 3.81 9.84
CA PHE A 13 24.93 4.25 11.22
C PHE A 13 25.82 3.28 12.01
N GLY A 14 26.17 2.11 11.48
CA GLY A 14 26.94 1.09 12.20
C GLY A 14 26.16 0.46 13.36
N VAL A 15 24.82 0.51 13.32
CA VAL A 15 23.96 0.04 14.42
C VAL A 15 23.31 -1.30 14.06
N GLU A 16 23.54 -2.33 14.87
CA GLU A 16 23.03 -3.70 14.64
C GLU A 16 21.88 -4.06 15.57
N TRP A 17 20.72 -3.44 15.37
CA TRP A 17 19.50 -3.78 16.14
C TRP A 17 18.68 -4.87 15.45
N ASN A 18 18.79 -6.12 15.93
CA ASN A 18 18.14 -7.28 15.32
C ASN A 18 16.63 -7.11 15.08
N GLY A 19 15.90 -6.43 15.95
CA GLY A 19 14.46 -6.21 15.74
C GLY A 19 14.12 -5.35 14.51
N LEU A 20 15.06 -4.55 13.96
CA LEU A 20 14.84 -3.83 12.70
C LEU A 20 14.73 -4.77 11.48
N ARG A 21 15.09 -6.06 11.62
CA ARG A 21 14.86 -7.08 10.59
C ARG A 21 13.36 -7.29 10.32
N PHE A 22 12.49 -7.02 11.30
CA PHE A 22 11.03 -7.13 11.17
C PHE A 22 10.42 -6.09 10.23
N VAL A 23 11.07 -4.94 10.07
CA VAL A 23 10.55 -3.87 9.25
C VAL A 23 11.16 -3.98 7.85
N ASN A 24 10.50 -4.75 6.99
CA ASN A 24 10.86 -4.85 5.59
C ASN A 24 10.75 -3.49 4.91
N SER A 25 11.74 -3.13 4.10
CA SER A 25 11.79 -1.83 3.44
C SER A 25 10.60 -1.64 2.49
N PHE A 26 10.20 -2.70 1.78
CA PHE A 26 9.01 -2.70 0.94
C PHE A 26 7.75 -2.36 1.75
N GLY A 27 7.49 -3.12 2.83
CA GLY A 27 6.32 -2.93 3.69
C GLY A 27 6.29 -1.54 4.34
N PHE A 28 7.46 -1.02 4.72
CA PHE A 28 7.59 0.34 5.26
C PHE A 28 7.12 1.41 4.26
N PHE A 29 7.58 1.36 3.00
CA PHE A 29 7.15 2.31 1.98
C PHE A 29 5.69 2.13 1.56
N VAL A 30 5.16 0.90 1.59
CA VAL A 30 3.71 0.66 1.42
C VAL A 30 2.93 1.35 2.53
N ALA A 31 3.34 1.25 3.80
CA ALA A 31 2.68 1.95 4.90
C ALA A 31 2.72 3.48 4.73
N ILE A 32 3.86 4.04 4.29
CA ILE A 32 3.99 5.46 3.94
C ILE A 32 3.02 5.83 2.80
N ALA A 33 2.89 4.98 1.78
CA ALA A 33 1.97 5.19 0.68
C ALA A 33 0.51 5.27 1.15
N PHE A 34 0.07 4.40 2.06
CA PHE A 34 -1.26 4.47 2.68
C PHE A 34 -1.49 5.78 3.42
N ILE A 35 -0.53 6.22 4.24
CA ILE A 35 -0.62 7.46 5.01
C ILE A 35 -0.71 8.66 4.06
N ALA A 36 0.18 8.75 3.08
CA ALA A 36 0.20 9.85 2.12
C ALA A 36 -1.08 9.87 1.27
N ALA A 37 -1.57 8.72 0.82
CA ALA A 37 -2.82 8.61 0.07
C ALA A 37 -4.02 9.07 0.92
N ALA A 38 -4.08 8.66 2.19
CA ALA A 38 -5.11 9.10 3.12
C ALA A 38 -5.09 10.63 3.30
N MET A 39 -3.91 11.22 3.49
CA MET A 39 -3.75 12.67 3.61
C MET A 39 -4.23 13.41 2.36
N VAL A 40 -3.86 12.94 1.18
CA VAL A 40 -4.29 13.53 -0.10
C VAL A 40 -5.80 13.39 -0.30
N LEU A 41 -6.36 12.20 -0.01
CA LEU A 41 -7.79 11.94 -0.10
C LEU A 41 -8.58 12.83 0.86
N THR A 42 -8.16 12.95 2.13
CA THR A 42 -8.76 13.87 3.10
C THR A 42 -8.71 15.31 2.61
N ALA A 43 -7.58 15.76 2.04
CA ALA A 43 -7.45 17.11 1.51
C ALA A 43 -8.42 17.38 0.35
N GLU A 44 -8.59 16.43 -0.58
CA GLU A 44 -9.51 16.56 -1.70
C GLU A 44 -10.98 16.46 -1.29
N LEU A 45 -11.34 15.60 -0.34
CA LEU A 45 -12.69 15.54 0.20
C LEU A 45 -13.05 16.84 0.95
N LYS A 46 -12.13 17.40 1.75
CA LYS A 46 -12.29 18.74 2.36
C LYS A 46 -12.43 19.85 1.33
N ARG A 47 -11.73 19.77 0.20
CA ARG A 47 -11.91 20.72 -0.93
C ARG A 47 -13.31 20.59 -1.53
N LYS A 48 -13.74 19.38 -1.89
CA LYS A 48 -15.08 19.14 -2.47
C LYS A 48 -16.21 19.50 -1.51
N GLN A 49 -16.01 19.33 -0.20
CA GLN A 49 -16.93 19.85 0.81
C GLN A 49 -17.05 21.38 0.75
N ARG A 50 -15.93 22.12 0.69
CA ARG A 50 -15.95 23.59 0.57
C ARG A 50 -16.63 24.08 -0.71
N GLU A 51 -16.67 23.25 -1.74
CA GLU A 51 -17.37 23.50 -3.00
C GLU A 51 -18.87 23.13 -2.94
N GLY A 52 -19.36 22.62 -1.81
CA GLY A 52 -20.77 22.20 -1.64
C GLY A 52 -21.13 20.92 -2.38
N LEU A 53 -20.14 20.12 -2.80
CA LEU A 53 -20.34 18.91 -3.62
C LEU A 53 -20.57 17.64 -2.79
N LEU A 54 -20.39 17.72 -1.47
CA LEU A 54 -20.52 16.60 -0.55
C LEU A 54 -21.52 16.97 0.55
N GLN A 55 -22.27 15.96 1.01
CA GLN A 55 -23.22 16.09 2.11
C GLN A 55 -22.66 15.43 3.36
N TYR A 56 -23.07 15.93 4.52
CA TYR A 56 -22.81 15.29 5.81
C TYR A 56 -23.94 14.34 6.17
N GLU A 57 -23.65 13.40 7.05
CA GLU A 57 -24.66 12.59 7.73
C GLU A 57 -24.69 12.97 9.21
N ASP A 58 -25.90 13.13 9.76
CA ASP A 58 -26.09 13.31 11.18
C ASP A 58 -26.06 11.94 11.87
N GLU A 59 -25.06 11.70 12.72
CA GLU A 59 -24.99 10.50 13.54
C GLU A 59 -25.17 10.83 15.01
N LYS A 60 -25.98 10.01 15.69
CA LYS A 60 -26.13 10.07 17.14
C LYS A 60 -24.96 9.31 17.77
N ILE A 61 -24.06 10.03 18.41
CA ILE A 61 -22.98 9.42 19.19
C ILE A 61 -23.23 9.74 20.66
N THR A 62 -23.16 8.72 21.50
CA THR A 62 -23.20 8.91 22.96
C THR A 62 -21.82 9.37 23.43
N VAL A 63 -21.74 10.63 23.86
CA VAL A 63 -20.48 11.22 24.33
C VAL A 63 -20.42 11.13 25.85
N GLY A 64 -19.22 10.87 26.37
CA GLY A 64 -18.93 10.90 27.80
C GLY A 64 -19.27 9.62 28.57
N GLN A 65 -19.46 8.49 27.89
CA GLN A 65 -19.50 7.18 28.54
C GLN A 65 -18.11 6.81 29.11
N PRO A 66 -18.04 6.18 30.30
CA PRO A 66 -16.80 5.60 30.79
C PRO A 66 -16.30 4.50 29.84
N ALA A 67 -15.00 4.19 29.89
CA ALA A 67 -14.46 3.06 29.15
C ALA A 67 -15.20 1.78 29.55
N SER A 68 -15.73 1.04 28.57
CA SER A 68 -16.41 -0.22 28.88
C SER A 68 -15.37 -1.29 29.26
N PRO A 69 -15.73 -2.28 30.09
CA PRO A 69 -14.84 -3.39 30.40
C PRO A 69 -14.31 -4.09 29.13
N LEU A 70 -15.17 -4.24 28.12
CA LEU A 70 -14.80 -4.83 26.83
C LEU A 70 -13.79 -3.96 26.08
N GLU A 71 -13.99 -2.63 26.02
CA GLU A 71 -13.04 -1.71 25.40
C GLU A 71 -11.65 -1.84 26.06
N LEU A 72 -11.60 -1.89 27.40
CA LEU A 72 -10.35 -2.02 28.14
C LEU A 72 -9.68 -3.37 27.89
N ILE A 73 -10.44 -4.47 27.89
CA ILE A 73 -9.92 -5.82 27.59
C ILE A 73 -9.38 -5.87 26.16
N VAL A 74 -10.10 -5.34 25.18
CA VAL A 74 -9.66 -5.34 23.77
C VAL A 74 -8.37 -4.52 23.63
N ASN A 75 -8.29 -3.33 24.25
CA ASN A 75 -7.07 -2.53 24.21
C ASN A 75 -5.90 -3.20 24.95
N PHE A 76 -6.16 -3.89 26.06
CA PHE A 76 -5.17 -4.71 26.74
C PHE A 76 -4.64 -5.80 25.82
N LEU A 77 -5.52 -6.57 25.17
CA LEU A 77 -5.12 -7.67 24.28
C LEU A 77 -4.34 -7.17 23.07
N LEU A 78 -4.74 -6.03 22.48
CA LEU A 78 -4.00 -5.40 21.38
C LEU A 78 -2.61 -4.94 21.82
N GLY A 79 -2.52 -4.25 22.95
CA GLY A 79 -1.24 -3.84 23.53
C GLY A 79 -0.38 -5.05 23.92
N PHE A 80 -0.99 -6.10 24.46
CA PHE A 80 -0.31 -7.34 24.81
C PHE A 80 0.28 -8.00 23.58
N LEU A 81 -0.48 -8.17 22.51
CA LEU A 81 0.00 -8.77 21.28
C LEU A 81 1.15 -7.95 20.66
N LEU A 82 1.04 -6.62 20.68
CA LEU A 82 2.08 -5.72 20.20
C LEU A 82 3.35 -5.84 21.05
N GLY A 83 3.25 -5.80 22.38
CA GLY A 83 4.40 -5.95 23.27
C GLY A 83 5.01 -7.35 23.19
N TYR A 84 4.16 -8.38 23.15
CA TYR A 84 4.57 -9.78 23.14
C TYR A 84 5.34 -10.15 21.87
N LYS A 85 4.81 -9.74 20.70
CA LYS A 85 5.43 -10.02 19.40
C LYS A 85 6.39 -8.95 18.97
N ILE A 86 5.93 -7.72 18.80
CA ILE A 86 6.74 -6.67 18.18
C ILE A 86 7.86 -6.25 19.12
N ILE A 87 7.57 -5.88 20.37
CA ILE A 87 8.64 -5.53 21.32
C ILE A 87 9.47 -6.77 21.69
N GLY A 88 8.82 -7.92 21.86
CA GLY A 88 9.52 -9.18 22.10
C GLY A 88 10.56 -9.51 21.04
N ALA A 89 10.30 -9.20 19.77
CA ALA A 89 11.27 -9.35 18.69
C ALA A 89 12.54 -8.48 18.83
N PHE A 90 12.47 -7.36 19.55
CA PHE A 90 13.66 -6.52 19.82
C PHE A 90 14.45 -6.96 21.04
N ILE A 91 13.83 -7.70 21.97
CA ILE A 91 14.39 -7.98 23.30
C ILE A 91 14.77 -9.45 23.47
N THR A 92 14.07 -10.37 22.79
CA THR A 92 14.31 -11.80 22.92
C THR A 92 15.44 -12.25 22.00
N ASP A 93 16.45 -12.91 22.55
CA ASP A 93 17.57 -13.52 21.81
C ASP A 93 17.17 -14.86 21.12
N SER A 94 15.99 -14.90 20.49
CA SER A 94 15.52 -16.10 19.81
C SER A 94 16.17 -16.23 18.43
N PRO A 95 16.64 -17.43 18.02
CA PRO A 95 17.05 -17.70 16.65
C PRO A 95 15.94 -17.42 15.62
N LEU A 96 14.67 -17.58 16.02
CA LEU A 96 13.51 -17.28 15.17
C LEU A 96 13.32 -15.78 14.97
N ALA A 97 13.85 -14.91 15.84
CA ALA A 97 13.82 -13.47 15.64
C ALA A 97 14.66 -13.03 14.41
N ALA A 98 15.56 -13.90 13.91
CA ALA A 98 16.27 -13.67 12.67
C ALA A 98 15.35 -13.73 11.43
N ASN A 99 14.23 -14.47 11.51
CA ASN A 99 13.19 -14.53 10.48
C ASN A 99 11.85 -13.99 11.03
N PRO A 100 11.50 -12.73 10.69
CA PRO A 100 10.30 -12.06 11.19
C PRO A 100 8.99 -12.83 11.00
N GLN A 101 8.83 -13.52 9.87
CA GLN A 101 7.61 -14.26 9.57
C GLN A 101 7.44 -15.45 10.51
N ASP A 102 8.50 -16.23 10.70
CA ASP A 102 8.49 -17.39 11.58
C ASP A 102 8.22 -16.97 13.02
N PHE A 103 8.82 -15.87 13.48
CA PHE A 103 8.58 -15.35 14.83
C PHE A 103 7.14 -14.89 15.06
N ILE A 104 6.53 -14.18 14.09
CA ILE A 104 5.14 -13.71 14.20
C ILE A 104 4.16 -14.89 14.33
N PHE A 105 4.33 -15.91 13.49
CA PHE A 105 3.44 -17.09 13.48
C PHE A 105 3.80 -18.15 14.52
N SER A 106 4.97 -18.06 15.16
CA SER A 106 5.34 -18.94 16.27
C SER A 106 4.53 -18.65 17.55
N LEU A 107 4.72 -19.47 18.58
CA LEU A 107 4.25 -19.18 19.94
C LEU A 107 5.29 -18.39 20.77
N GLU A 108 6.41 -17.96 20.18
CA GLU A 108 7.44 -17.23 20.90
C GLU A 108 7.12 -15.73 21.03
N GLY A 109 7.63 -15.10 22.09
CA GLY A 109 7.43 -13.70 22.39
C GLY A 109 7.92 -13.32 23.78
N SER A 110 7.80 -12.05 24.14
CA SER A 110 8.18 -11.55 25.48
C SER A 110 6.93 -11.29 26.33
N TRP A 111 6.66 -12.20 27.28
CA TRP A 111 5.58 -12.04 28.25
C TRP A 111 5.67 -10.74 29.04
N PRO A 112 6.83 -10.36 29.62
CA PRO A 112 6.94 -9.11 30.36
C PRO A 112 6.64 -7.88 29.49
N ALA A 113 7.14 -7.85 28.25
CA ALA A 113 6.85 -6.76 27.32
C ALA A 113 5.36 -6.73 26.94
N GLY A 114 4.75 -7.88 26.66
CA GLY A 114 3.32 -8.00 26.38
C GLY A 114 2.47 -7.46 27.52
N VAL A 115 2.67 -7.93 28.75
CA VAL A 115 1.89 -7.49 29.91
C VAL A 115 2.04 -5.98 30.14
N LEU A 116 3.27 -5.45 30.06
CA LEU A 116 3.55 -4.03 30.26
C LEU A 116 2.84 -3.16 29.22
N VAL A 117 2.95 -3.50 27.93
CA VAL A 117 2.31 -2.73 26.85
C VAL A 117 0.79 -2.89 26.88
N GLY A 118 0.29 -4.08 27.25
CA GLY A 118 -1.15 -4.33 27.43
C GLY A 118 -1.75 -3.40 28.49
N PHE A 119 -1.15 -3.32 29.67
CA PHE A 119 -1.61 -2.40 30.72
C PHE A 119 -1.44 -0.93 30.31
N LEU A 120 -0.36 -0.59 29.60
CA LEU A 120 -0.18 0.75 29.05
C LEU A 120 -1.34 1.13 28.11
N PHE A 121 -1.72 0.27 27.17
CA PHE A 121 -2.80 0.54 26.22
C PHE A 121 -4.16 0.65 26.90
N ALA A 122 -4.46 -0.26 27.82
CA ALA A 122 -5.69 -0.19 28.62
C ALA A 122 -5.73 1.09 29.46
N GLY A 123 -4.60 1.47 30.08
CA GLY A 123 -4.46 2.70 30.88
C GLY A 123 -4.60 3.97 30.04
N LEU A 124 -4.00 4.00 28.85
CA LEU A 124 -4.16 5.11 27.90
C LEU A 124 -5.62 5.25 27.46
N LYS A 125 -6.29 4.13 27.14
CA LYS A 125 -7.70 4.14 26.76
C LYS A 125 -8.61 4.60 27.89
N TRP A 126 -8.35 4.12 29.09
CA TRP A 126 -9.04 4.56 30.30
C TRP A 126 -8.84 6.06 30.53
N SER A 127 -7.61 6.56 30.41
CA SER A 127 -7.29 7.99 30.57
C SER A 127 -8.01 8.85 29.54
N GLU A 128 -8.01 8.45 28.27
CA GLU A 128 -8.72 9.12 27.18
C GLU A 128 -10.22 9.25 27.49
N LYS A 129 -10.87 8.14 27.84
CA LYS A 129 -12.31 8.12 28.15
C LYS A 129 -12.64 8.87 29.43
N ASN A 130 -11.79 8.78 30.45
CA ASN A 130 -12.02 9.49 31.71
C ASN A 130 -11.87 11.01 31.55
N LYS A 131 -10.97 11.48 30.68
CA LYS A 131 -10.86 12.90 30.31
C LYS A 131 -12.10 13.42 29.57
N GLN A 132 -12.78 12.55 28.81
CA GLN A 132 -13.98 12.90 28.04
C GLN A 132 -15.28 12.56 28.78
N LYS A 133 -15.20 11.98 29.99
CA LYS A 133 -16.34 11.50 30.76
C LYS A 133 -17.22 12.68 31.21
N LEU A 134 -18.51 12.56 30.95
CA LEU A 134 -19.52 13.51 31.41
C LEU A 134 -20.25 12.95 32.64
N ALA A 135 -20.79 13.82 33.48
CA ALA A 135 -21.55 13.41 34.67
C ALA A 135 -22.79 12.58 34.30
N LYS A 136 -23.38 12.85 33.13
CA LYS A 136 -24.36 12.00 32.46
C LYS A 136 -23.95 11.89 30.99
N PRO A 137 -23.90 10.68 30.41
CA PRO A 137 -23.68 10.53 28.98
C PRO A 137 -24.78 11.26 28.21
N GLU A 138 -24.39 12.06 27.22
CA GLU A 138 -25.31 12.83 26.38
C GLU A 138 -25.29 12.25 24.97
N GLU A 139 -26.47 12.06 24.38
CA GLU A 139 -26.57 11.83 22.95
C GLU A 139 -26.33 13.15 22.22
N ARG A 140 -25.23 13.23 21.47
CA ARG A 140 -24.95 14.38 20.62
C ARG A 140 -25.14 13.96 19.17
N VAL A 141 -25.93 14.75 18.45
CA VAL A 141 -26.01 14.65 17.00
C VAL A 141 -24.79 15.34 16.45
N ILE A 142 -23.95 14.57 15.78
CA ILE A 142 -22.63 14.97 15.35
C ILE A 142 -22.59 14.82 13.82
N ARG A 143 -22.15 15.87 13.13
CA ARG A 143 -22.14 15.91 11.66
C ARG A 143 -20.87 15.23 11.19
N ILE A 144 -21.02 14.09 10.54
CA ILE A 144 -19.90 13.34 9.98
C ILE A 144 -19.80 13.62 8.50
N TRP A 145 -18.64 14.12 8.08
CA TRP A 145 -18.37 14.39 6.68
C TRP A 145 -17.60 13.23 6.03
N PRO A 146 -17.64 13.12 4.69
CA PRO A 146 -16.88 12.07 3.99
C PRO A 146 -15.38 12.08 4.29
N HIS A 147 -14.79 13.24 4.61
CA HIS A 147 -13.36 13.33 4.95
C HIS A 147 -13.02 12.74 6.33
N ASP A 148 -13.99 12.67 7.24
CA ASP A 148 -13.84 12.01 8.56
C ASP A 148 -13.83 10.48 8.42
N ARG A 149 -14.42 9.96 7.33
CA ARG A 149 -14.49 8.54 7.00
C ARG A 149 -13.26 7.99 6.30
N VAL A 150 -12.22 8.79 6.06
CA VAL A 150 -11.03 8.34 5.31
C VAL A 150 -10.32 7.19 6.04
N GLY A 151 -10.28 7.22 7.38
CA GLY A 151 -9.75 6.09 8.17
C GLY A 151 -10.49 4.79 7.89
N ASP A 152 -11.83 4.84 7.90
CA ASP A 152 -12.68 3.69 7.57
C ASP A 152 -12.41 3.20 6.14
N ILE A 153 -12.36 4.11 5.16
CA ILE A 153 -12.08 3.79 3.76
C ILE A 153 -10.72 3.07 3.62
N VAL A 154 -9.68 3.53 4.32
CA VAL A 154 -8.35 2.91 4.33
C VAL A 154 -8.39 1.52 4.95
N ILE A 155 -9.10 1.35 6.06
CA ILE A 155 -9.26 0.04 6.71
C ILE A 155 -9.98 -0.95 5.79
N TYR A 156 -11.08 -0.52 5.16
CA TYR A 156 -11.79 -1.34 4.18
C TYR A 156 -10.90 -1.69 2.98
N ALA A 157 -10.15 -0.72 2.45
CA ALA A 157 -9.21 -0.95 1.35
C ALA A 157 -8.14 -1.98 1.73
N ALA A 158 -7.59 -1.91 2.93
CA ALA A 158 -6.61 -2.87 3.43
C ALA A 158 -7.24 -4.26 3.58
N ILE A 159 -8.35 -4.39 4.33
CA ILE A 159 -8.98 -5.70 4.61
C ILE A 159 -9.42 -6.39 3.33
N PHE A 160 -10.21 -5.70 2.50
CA PHE A 160 -10.75 -6.29 1.27
C PHE A 160 -9.70 -6.38 0.16
N GLY A 161 -8.66 -5.53 0.18
CA GLY A 161 -7.52 -5.63 -0.70
C GLY A 161 -6.68 -6.88 -0.43
N PHE A 162 -6.30 -7.12 0.82
CA PHE A 162 -5.57 -8.34 1.20
C PHE A 162 -6.42 -9.59 1.00
N ALA A 163 -7.67 -9.58 1.46
CA ALA A 163 -8.57 -10.72 1.29
C ALA A 163 -8.81 -11.03 -0.20
N GLY A 164 -9.07 -10.00 -1.02
CA GLY A 164 -9.26 -10.16 -2.46
C GLY A 164 -8.02 -10.70 -3.18
N ALA A 165 -6.84 -10.17 -2.85
CA ALA A 165 -5.58 -10.61 -3.44
C ALA A 165 -5.31 -12.09 -3.15
N LYS A 166 -5.64 -12.54 -1.94
CA LYS A 166 -5.47 -13.93 -1.51
C LYS A 166 -6.49 -14.87 -2.14
N ILE A 167 -7.76 -14.46 -2.21
CA ILE A 167 -8.81 -15.27 -2.82
C ILE A 167 -8.50 -15.51 -4.31
N PHE A 168 -8.17 -14.45 -5.04
CA PHE A 168 -7.88 -14.57 -6.47
C PHE A 168 -6.59 -15.34 -6.75
N ASP A 169 -5.55 -15.22 -5.91
CA ASP A 169 -4.35 -16.06 -6.04
C ASP A 169 -4.68 -17.56 -5.95
N ASN A 170 -5.55 -17.95 -5.01
CA ASN A 170 -5.98 -19.33 -4.86
C ASN A 170 -6.90 -19.81 -6.00
N LEU A 171 -7.70 -18.90 -6.58
CA LEU A 171 -8.52 -19.21 -7.75
C LEU A 171 -7.68 -19.39 -9.03
N GLU A 172 -6.66 -18.54 -9.22
CA GLU A 172 -5.73 -18.64 -10.34
C GLU A 172 -4.82 -19.88 -10.23
N ASN A 173 -4.45 -20.26 -8.99
CA ASN A 173 -3.59 -21.40 -8.70
C ASN A 173 -4.36 -22.55 -8.04
N TRP A 174 -5.51 -22.91 -8.62
CA TRP A 174 -6.45 -23.89 -8.05
C TRP A 174 -5.81 -25.25 -7.73
N ASP A 175 -4.92 -25.73 -8.60
CA ASP A 175 -4.21 -27.00 -8.40
C ASP A 175 -3.23 -26.96 -7.21
N ARG A 176 -2.65 -25.79 -6.94
CA ARG A 176 -1.80 -25.56 -5.75
C ARG A 176 -2.68 -25.51 -4.51
N PHE A 177 -3.79 -24.77 -4.58
CA PHE A 177 -4.72 -24.58 -3.47
C PHE A 177 -5.33 -25.90 -2.99
N ILE A 178 -5.81 -26.78 -3.88
CA ILE A 178 -6.42 -28.07 -3.49
C ILE A 178 -5.43 -28.97 -2.74
N LYS A 179 -4.13 -28.90 -3.06
CA LYS A 179 -3.10 -29.75 -2.44
C LYS A 179 -2.81 -29.36 -0.99
N ASP A 180 -2.88 -28.08 -0.66
CA ASP A 180 -2.71 -27.58 0.71
C ASP A 180 -3.57 -26.34 0.96
N PRO A 181 -4.87 -26.51 1.24
CA PRO A 181 -5.80 -25.39 1.35
C PRO A 181 -5.47 -24.46 2.53
N ILE A 182 -5.07 -25.04 3.68
CA ILE A 182 -4.79 -24.27 4.90
C ILE A 182 -3.45 -23.56 4.77
N GLY A 183 -2.40 -24.26 4.32
CA GLY A 183 -1.08 -23.64 4.15
C GLY A 183 -1.11 -22.52 3.13
N ASN A 184 -1.83 -22.69 2.01
CA ASN A 184 -1.95 -21.62 1.02
C ASN A 184 -2.81 -20.46 1.51
N LEU A 185 -3.89 -20.66 2.27
CA LEU A 185 -4.71 -19.55 2.78
C LEU A 185 -3.99 -18.68 3.82
N PHE A 186 -3.15 -19.29 4.65
CA PHE A 186 -2.43 -18.58 5.71
C PHE A 186 -0.99 -18.22 5.34
N SER A 187 -0.50 -18.63 4.16
CA SER A 187 0.84 -18.23 3.72
C SER A 187 0.94 -16.72 3.48
N ALA A 188 2.11 -16.16 3.79
CA ALA A 188 2.42 -14.76 3.51
C ALA A 188 2.68 -14.48 2.01
N SER A 189 2.73 -15.53 1.19
CA SER A 189 3.00 -15.50 -0.26
C SER A 189 1.71 -15.75 -1.07
N GLY A 190 1.73 -15.47 -2.38
CA GLY A 190 0.55 -15.66 -3.23
C GLY A 190 -0.50 -14.55 -3.03
N LEU A 191 -0.17 -13.34 -3.47
CA LEU A 191 -1.07 -12.19 -3.47
C LEU A 191 -1.19 -11.68 -4.90
N THR A 192 -2.39 -11.78 -5.48
CA THR A 192 -2.65 -11.25 -6.82
C THR A 192 -3.13 -9.80 -6.72
N PHE A 193 -2.48 -8.92 -7.47
CA PHE A 193 -2.79 -7.49 -7.43
C PHE A 193 -4.25 -7.19 -7.82
N TYR A 194 -4.77 -7.83 -8.87
CA TYR A 194 -6.10 -7.53 -9.41
C TYR A 194 -7.23 -7.98 -8.50
N GLY A 195 -7.10 -9.14 -7.85
CA GLY A 195 -8.06 -9.58 -6.85
C GLY A 195 -8.17 -8.56 -5.72
N GLY A 196 -7.04 -8.02 -5.27
CA GLY A 196 -7.03 -7.00 -4.23
C GLY A 196 -7.68 -5.69 -4.71
N LEU A 197 -7.31 -5.20 -5.90
CA LEU A 197 -7.85 -3.97 -6.46
C LEU A 197 -9.38 -4.03 -6.63
N ILE A 198 -9.90 -5.11 -7.22
CA ILE A 198 -11.33 -5.27 -7.52
C ILE A 198 -12.13 -5.35 -6.21
N CYS A 199 -11.73 -6.22 -5.28
CA CYS A 199 -12.43 -6.40 -4.02
C CYS A 199 -12.40 -5.13 -3.15
N ALA A 200 -11.25 -4.46 -3.07
CA ALA A 200 -11.15 -3.18 -2.36
C ALA A 200 -12.04 -2.10 -2.99
N ALA A 201 -12.03 -1.96 -4.32
CA ALA A 201 -12.86 -0.97 -5.01
C ALA A 201 -14.36 -1.22 -4.78
N LEU A 202 -14.83 -2.48 -4.89
CA LEU A 202 -16.22 -2.84 -4.64
C LEU A 202 -16.63 -2.59 -3.18
N ALA A 203 -15.78 -2.94 -2.22
CA ALA A 203 -16.04 -2.70 -0.81
C ALA A 203 -16.12 -1.19 -0.49
N ILE A 204 -15.21 -0.38 -1.04
CA ILE A 204 -15.23 1.08 -0.89
C ILE A 204 -16.48 1.68 -1.55
N TRP A 205 -16.89 1.19 -2.73
CA TRP A 205 -18.12 1.66 -3.38
C TRP A 205 -19.37 1.30 -2.61
N TRP A 206 -19.44 0.09 -2.04
CA TRP A 206 -20.51 -0.30 -1.14
C TRP A 206 -20.56 0.58 0.11
N TYR A 207 -19.41 0.80 0.75
CA TYR A 207 -19.27 1.69 1.91
C TYR A 207 -19.69 3.14 1.58
N ALA A 208 -19.24 3.67 0.44
CA ALA A 208 -19.60 4.99 -0.03
C ALA A 208 -21.11 5.13 -0.27
N ARG A 209 -21.77 4.12 -0.86
CA ARG A 209 -23.23 4.11 -1.04
C ARG A 209 -23.96 4.06 0.29
N LYS A 210 -23.49 3.25 1.24
CA LYS A 210 -24.08 3.14 2.59
C LYS A 210 -24.09 4.48 3.32
N HIS A 211 -23.05 5.28 3.13
CA HIS A 211 -22.88 6.60 3.76
C HIS A 211 -23.17 7.79 2.83
N LYS A 212 -23.94 7.55 1.74
CA LYS A 212 -24.39 8.58 0.77
C LYS A 212 -23.26 9.45 0.20
N ILE A 213 -22.04 8.94 0.18
CA ILE A 213 -20.88 9.61 -0.42
C ILE A 213 -21.00 9.46 -1.93
N GLY A 214 -21.05 10.58 -2.65
CA GLY A 214 -21.13 10.57 -4.12
C GLY A 214 -19.92 9.85 -4.74
N ILE A 215 -20.14 8.68 -5.34
CA ILE A 215 -19.08 7.79 -5.86
C ILE A 215 -18.15 8.53 -6.83
N TRP A 216 -18.71 9.33 -7.75
CA TRP A 216 -17.90 10.09 -8.71
C TRP A 216 -17.03 11.16 -8.04
N HIS A 217 -17.54 11.80 -6.99
CA HIS A 217 -16.77 12.76 -6.19
C HIS A 217 -15.67 12.06 -5.40
N LEU A 218 -15.95 10.86 -4.87
CA LEU A 218 -14.97 10.03 -4.18
C LEU A 218 -13.86 9.57 -5.14
N ASN A 219 -14.22 9.04 -6.31
CA ASN A 219 -13.25 8.61 -7.33
C ASN A 219 -12.37 9.78 -7.80
N ASP A 220 -12.96 10.95 -8.07
CA ASP A 220 -12.16 12.15 -8.41
C ASP A 220 -11.22 12.56 -7.27
N ALA A 221 -11.63 12.43 -6.01
CA ALA A 221 -10.79 12.74 -4.87
C ALA A 221 -9.67 11.69 -4.68
N ALA A 222 -9.95 10.43 -5.01
CA ALA A 222 -9.00 9.33 -4.96
C ALA A 222 -7.97 9.36 -6.09
N ALA A 223 -8.28 9.93 -7.26
CA ALA A 223 -7.38 10.01 -8.41
C ALA A 223 -5.94 10.48 -8.08
N PRO A 224 -5.73 11.67 -7.48
CA PRO A 224 -4.38 12.09 -7.07
C PRO A 224 -3.81 11.23 -5.94
N ALA A 225 -4.64 10.73 -5.02
CA ALA A 225 -4.19 9.87 -3.92
C ALA A 225 -3.62 8.54 -4.43
N LEU A 226 -4.28 7.90 -5.41
CA LEU A 226 -3.85 6.65 -6.02
C LEU A 226 -2.54 6.81 -6.79
N MET A 227 -2.40 7.89 -7.58
CA MET A 227 -1.17 8.16 -8.32
C MET A 227 0.03 8.38 -7.38
N LEU A 228 -0.18 9.13 -6.29
CA LEU A 228 0.86 9.32 -5.26
C LEU A 228 1.17 8.00 -4.52
N ALA A 229 0.14 7.23 -4.17
CA ALA A 229 0.30 5.94 -3.50
C ALA A 229 1.15 4.98 -4.35
N TYR A 230 0.90 4.93 -5.66
CA TYR A 230 1.67 4.11 -6.58
C TYR A 230 3.14 4.54 -6.63
N ALA A 231 3.41 5.84 -6.76
CA ALA A 231 4.76 6.37 -6.75
C ALA A 231 5.52 6.01 -5.46
N LEU A 232 4.88 6.17 -4.29
CA LEU A 232 5.50 5.87 -3.00
C LEU A 232 5.66 4.36 -2.78
N GLY A 233 4.69 3.54 -3.22
CA GLY A 233 4.80 2.08 -3.17
C GLY A 233 5.96 1.57 -4.03
N ARG A 234 6.18 2.17 -5.20
CA ARG A 234 7.31 1.83 -6.09
C ARG A 234 8.68 2.16 -5.49
N ILE A 235 8.76 3.11 -4.54
CA ILE A 235 9.99 3.30 -3.75
C ILE A 235 10.32 2.01 -3.00
N GLY A 236 9.32 1.35 -2.43
CA GLY A 236 9.45 0.04 -1.78
C GLY A 236 10.14 -0.98 -2.70
N CYS A 237 9.63 -1.15 -3.92
CA CYS A 237 10.21 -2.04 -4.94
C CYS A 237 11.67 -1.68 -5.26
N GLN A 238 11.94 -0.38 -5.45
CA GLN A 238 13.27 0.10 -5.78
C GLN A 238 14.27 -0.15 -4.67
N VAL A 239 13.90 0.04 -3.39
CA VAL A 239 14.84 -0.09 -2.27
C VAL A 239 15.07 -1.54 -1.86
N SER A 240 14.05 -2.41 -1.99
CA SER A 240 14.18 -3.84 -1.67
C SER A 240 14.84 -4.62 -2.80
N GLY A 241 14.63 -4.22 -4.06
CA GLY A 241 14.99 -5.06 -5.22
C GLY A 241 14.13 -6.32 -5.23
N ASP A 242 12.82 -6.17 -5.36
CA ASP A 242 11.82 -7.24 -5.31
C ASP A 242 11.52 -7.89 -6.67
N GLY A 243 12.34 -7.66 -7.69
CA GLY A 243 12.15 -8.24 -9.02
C GLY A 243 11.42 -7.34 -10.00
N ASP A 244 10.93 -6.19 -9.56
CA ASP A 244 10.15 -5.27 -10.41
C ASP A 244 10.99 -4.45 -11.40
N TRP A 245 12.21 -4.90 -11.69
CA TRP A 245 13.17 -4.32 -12.63
C TRP A 245 12.90 -4.70 -14.09
N GLY A 246 13.57 -3.98 -14.99
CA GLY A 246 13.37 -4.10 -16.43
C GLY A 246 14.20 -5.18 -17.10
N ILE A 247 14.13 -5.20 -18.43
CA ILE A 247 14.99 -6.05 -19.26
C ILE A 247 16.47 -5.62 -19.15
N VAL A 248 17.37 -6.53 -19.53
CA VAL A 248 18.81 -6.27 -19.59
C VAL A 248 19.11 -5.03 -20.44
N ASN A 249 19.90 -4.12 -19.88
CA ASN A 249 20.32 -2.87 -20.50
C ASN A 249 21.84 -2.74 -20.54
N LEU A 250 22.44 -3.17 -21.66
CA LEU A 250 23.87 -2.99 -21.94
C LEU A 250 24.14 -1.73 -22.79
N LYS A 251 23.13 -0.91 -23.07
CA LYS A 251 23.29 0.26 -23.94
C LYS A 251 24.02 1.38 -23.19
N PRO A 252 24.90 2.14 -23.86
CA PRO A 252 25.53 3.30 -23.24
C PRO A 252 24.46 4.31 -22.79
N LYS A 253 24.71 4.98 -21.66
CA LYS A 253 23.78 6.00 -21.16
C LYS A 253 23.64 7.15 -22.17
N PRO A 254 22.43 7.70 -22.36
CA PRO A 254 22.19 8.75 -23.34
C PRO A 254 22.89 10.06 -23.03
N MET A 255 23.17 10.33 -21.75
CA MET A 255 23.76 11.58 -21.27
C MET A 255 24.94 11.28 -20.35
N SER A 256 26.10 11.88 -20.62
CA SER A 256 27.34 11.61 -19.88
C SER A 256 27.29 12.01 -18.41
N TRP A 257 26.57 13.08 -18.07
CA TRP A 257 26.40 13.59 -16.70
C TRP A 257 25.47 12.71 -15.84
N MET A 258 24.69 11.82 -16.47
CA MET A 258 23.68 11.05 -15.76
C MET A 258 24.34 9.94 -14.93
N PRO A 259 23.91 9.72 -13.67
CA PRO A 259 24.40 8.60 -12.87
C PRO A 259 24.03 7.26 -13.50
N ASP A 260 24.93 6.28 -13.42
CA ASP A 260 24.72 4.98 -14.08
C ASP A 260 23.50 4.25 -13.53
N TRP A 261 23.26 4.33 -12.21
CA TRP A 261 22.11 3.72 -11.54
C TRP A 261 20.75 4.26 -12.01
N LEU A 262 20.71 5.43 -12.66
CA LEU A 262 19.50 5.97 -13.28
C LEU A 262 19.23 5.35 -14.66
N TRP A 263 20.25 4.79 -15.33
CA TRP A 263 20.11 4.18 -16.66
C TRP A 263 20.11 2.65 -16.63
N SER A 264 21.04 2.09 -15.86
CA SER A 264 21.32 0.67 -15.82
C SER A 264 21.79 0.29 -14.41
N TYR A 265 21.10 -0.63 -13.76
CA TYR A 265 21.38 -0.98 -12.37
C TYR A 265 21.37 -2.50 -12.16
N ARG A 266 22.19 -2.98 -11.20
CA ARG A 266 22.38 -4.42 -10.95
C ARG A 266 21.73 -4.93 -9.66
N TYR A 267 21.03 -4.06 -8.92
CA TYR A 267 20.29 -4.42 -7.70
C TYR A 267 21.08 -5.35 -6.75
N PRO A 268 22.23 -4.89 -6.18
CA PRO A 268 22.97 -5.67 -5.19
C PRO A 268 22.13 -5.88 -3.94
N HIS A 269 22.24 -7.04 -3.30
CA HIS A 269 21.47 -7.42 -2.10
C HIS A 269 19.94 -7.43 -2.32
N ASN A 270 19.49 -7.82 -3.52
CA ASN A 270 18.07 -7.88 -3.84
C ASN A 270 17.33 -8.96 -3.01
N VAL A 271 16.08 -8.69 -2.62
CA VAL A 271 15.31 -9.61 -1.75
C VAL A 271 14.93 -10.92 -2.45
N ASN A 272 14.93 -10.95 -3.78
CA ASN A 272 14.65 -12.15 -4.56
C ASN A 272 15.84 -13.12 -4.61
N LYS A 273 17.01 -12.72 -4.09
CA LYS A 273 18.23 -13.53 -4.08
C LYS A 273 18.66 -13.96 -5.48
N GLU A 274 18.37 -13.13 -6.48
CA GLU A 274 18.67 -13.39 -7.88
C GLU A 274 20.07 -12.88 -8.27
N GLY A 275 20.70 -13.61 -9.19
CA GLY A 275 21.96 -13.25 -9.82
C GLY A 275 23.16 -14.10 -9.38
N ILE A 276 24.33 -13.48 -9.29
CA ILE A 276 25.59 -14.10 -8.86
C ILE A 276 25.94 -13.69 -7.43
N ALA A 277 26.72 -14.52 -6.75
CA ALA A 277 27.20 -14.22 -5.40
C ALA A 277 28.13 -13.00 -5.39
N ILE A 278 27.99 -12.16 -4.36
CA ILE A 278 28.90 -11.05 -4.07
C ILE A 278 30.08 -11.62 -3.25
N PRO A 279 31.34 -11.51 -3.72
CA PRO A 279 32.50 -11.94 -2.94
C PRO A 279 32.58 -11.21 -1.60
N ASP A 280 33.00 -11.92 -0.55
CA ASP A 280 33.23 -11.37 0.80
C ASP A 280 32.02 -10.64 1.43
N CYS A 281 30.80 -11.08 1.08
CA CYS A 281 29.57 -10.49 1.58
C CYS A 281 29.11 -11.10 2.92
N ASP A 282 28.74 -10.24 3.88
CA ASP A 282 28.26 -10.59 5.23
C ASP A 282 26.77 -10.25 5.47
N TRP A 283 25.99 -10.10 4.40
CA TRP A 283 24.57 -9.71 4.44
C TRP A 283 23.62 -10.92 4.59
N GLY A 284 24.14 -12.04 5.10
CA GLY A 284 23.41 -13.29 5.24
C GLY A 284 22.94 -13.83 3.89
N GLU A 285 21.65 -14.09 3.76
CA GLU A 285 21.06 -14.61 2.53
C GLU A 285 20.94 -13.59 1.38
N TYR A 286 21.19 -12.31 1.65
CA TYR A 286 21.11 -11.23 0.66
C TYR A 286 22.46 -10.92 0.03
N CYS A 287 23.26 -11.94 -0.28
CA CYS A 287 24.60 -11.80 -0.85
C CYS A 287 24.64 -12.03 -2.35
N THR A 288 23.63 -11.55 -3.07
CA THR A 288 23.49 -11.70 -4.52
C THR A 288 23.41 -10.35 -5.24
N ILE A 289 23.85 -10.33 -6.50
CA ILE A 289 23.76 -9.19 -7.42
C ILE A 289 23.42 -9.68 -8.81
N LEU A 290 22.58 -8.97 -9.57
CA LEU A 290 22.24 -9.36 -10.94
C LEU A 290 23.51 -9.46 -11.80
N LYS A 291 23.60 -10.51 -12.62
CA LYS A 291 24.75 -10.74 -13.52
C LYS A 291 24.91 -9.57 -14.48
N ASP A 292 23.82 -9.24 -15.18
CA ASP A 292 23.77 -8.17 -16.16
C ASP A 292 22.98 -6.97 -15.60
N PRO A 293 23.35 -5.73 -15.95
CA PRO A 293 22.58 -4.56 -15.56
C PRO A 293 21.25 -4.51 -16.31
N VAL A 294 20.22 -4.01 -15.64
CA VAL A 294 18.85 -3.91 -16.14
C VAL A 294 18.35 -2.48 -16.09
N TYR A 295 17.30 -2.16 -16.84
CA TYR A 295 16.60 -0.89 -16.67
C TYR A 295 15.99 -0.82 -15.26
N PRO A 296 16.25 0.25 -14.48
CA PRO A 296 15.65 0.41 -13.16
C PRO A 296 14.19 0.89 -13.27
N THR A 297 13.30 0.03 -13.78
CA THR A 297 11.89 0.38 -14.03
C THR A 297 11.15 0.92 -12.81
N PRO A 298 11.31 0.40 -11.57
CA PRO A 298 10.64 0.98 -10.40
C PRO A 298 11.03 2.45 -10.21
N LEU A 299 12.29 2.82 -10.46
CA LEU A 299 12.73 4.21 -10.41
C LEU A 299 12.03 5.09 -11.46
N TYR A 300 11.86 4.59 -12.68
CA TYR A 300 11.13 5.30 -13.73
C TYR A 300 9.66 5.47 -13.38
N GLU A 301 9.04 4.44 -12.80
CA GLU A 301 7.66 4.49 -12.31
C GLU A 301 7.51 5.52 -11.18
N ILE A 302 8.44 5.57 -10.21
CA ILE A 302 8.44 6.59 -9.13
C ILE A 302 8.46 7.99 -9.74
N LEU A 303 9.44 8.28 -10.59
CA LEU A 303 9.63 9.62 -11.16
C LEU A 303 8.45 10.02 -12.02
N THR A 304 7.98 9.11 -12.88
CA THR A 304 6.86 9.36 -13.78
C THR A 304 5.58 9.56 -12.98
N CYS A 305 5.26 8.70 -12.03
CA CYS A 305 4.05 8.82 -11.23
C CYS A 305 4.06 10.03 -10.30
N LEU A 306 5.21 10.47 -9.79
CA LEU A 306 5.31 11.76 -9.09
C LEU A 306 5.00 12.94 -10.02
N VAL A 307 5.54 12.94 -11.24
CA VAL A 307 5.22 13.98 -12.23
C VAL A 307 3.73 13.94 -12.60
N LEU A 308 3.17 12.77 -12.85
CA LEU A 308 1.75 12.60 -13.16
C LEU A 308 0.86 13.02 -11.99
N PHE A 309 1.26 12.72 -10.75
CA PHE A 309 0.59 13.22 -9.55
C PHE A 309 0.59 14.75 -9.53
N LEU A 310 1.74 15.39 -9.78
CA LEU A 310 1.83 16.85 -9.83
C LEU A 310 0.97 17.45 -10.95
N ILE A 311 0.92 16.81 -12.12
CA ILE A 311 0.05 17.20 -13.23
C ILE A 311 -1.42 17.12 -12.79
N ILE A 312 -1.88 15.95 -12.33
CA ILE A 312 -3.26 15.74 -11.83
C ILE A 312 -3.57 16.77 -10.75
N TRP A 313 -2.65 16.97 -9.80
CA TRP A 313 -2.79 17.94 -8.72
C TRP A 313 -2.96 19.35 -9.26
N ALA A 314 -2.14 19.80 -10.20
CA ALA A 314 -2.22 21.13 -10.80
C ALA A 314 -3.56 21.35 -11.52
N VAL A 315 -4.03 20.35 -12.29
CA VAL A 315 -5.23 20.49 -13.13
C VAL A 315 -6.53 20.13 -12.43
N ARG A 316 -6.50 19.56 -11.21
CA ARG A 316 -7.69 19.03 -10.51
C ARG A 316 -8.85 20.02 -10.36
N LYS A 317 -8.56 21.32 -10.31
CA LYS A 317 -9.57 22.40 -10.17
C LYS A 317 -10.27 22.72 -11.49
N SER A 318 -9.68 22.35 -12.62
CA SER A 318 -10.22 22.58 -13.97
C SER A 318 -11.35 21.60 -14.31
N PHE A 319 -11.39 20.43 -13.68
CA PHE A 319 -12.43 19.41 -13.87
C PHE A 319 -13.67 19.71 -13.00
N LYS A 320 -14.76 20.17 -13.64
CA LYS A 320 -16.02 20.56 -12.96
C LYS A 320 -17.13 19.51 -13.00
N VAL A 321 -16.94 18.46 -13.81
CA VAL A 321 -17.92 17.38 -13.98
C VAL A 321 -17.46 16.19 -13.13
N PRO A 322 -18.26 15.69 -12.18
CA PRO A 322 -17.84 14.57 -11.33
C PRO A 322 -17.48 13.35 -12.17
N GLY A 323 -16.36 12.70 -11.86
CA GLY A 323 -15.84 11.51 -12.55
C GLY A 323 -14.86 11.80 -13.69
N THR A 324 -14.74 13.05 -14.13
CA THR A 324 -13.83 13.41 -15.23
C THR A 324 -12.37 13.49 -14.79
N LEU A 325 -12.09 13.90 -13.54
CA LEU A 325 -10.72 13.89 -13.02
C LEU A 325 -10.23 12.45 -12.85
N PHE A 326 -11.10 11.54 -12.40
CA PHE A 326 -10.79 10.13 -12.36
C PHE A 326 -10.57 9.55 -13.76
N GLY A 327 -11.39 9.91 -14.74
CA GLY A 327 -11.17 9.52 -16.14
C GLY A 327 -9.81 9.99 -16.68
N PHE A 328 -9.40 11.22 -16.37
CA PHE A 328 -8.06 11.72 -16.71
C PHE A 328 -6.94 10.91 -16.04
N TYR A 329 -7.10 10.57 -14.77
CA TYR A 329 -6.18 9.67 -14.07
C TYR A 329 -6.06 8.30 -14.75
N LEU A 330 -7.18 7.68 -15.17
CA LEU A 330 -7.15 6.37 -15.85
C LEU A 330 -6.35 6.42 -17.14
N ILE A 331 -6.47 7.51 -17.92
CA ILE A 331 -5.67 7.72 -19.13
C ILE A 331 -4.18 7.81 -18.77
N LEU A 332 -3.81 8.67 -17.83
CA LEU A 332 -2.42 8.85 -17.45
C LEU A 332 -1.79 7.57 -16.90
N ASN A 333 -2.52 6.87 -16.03
CA ASN A 333 -2.08 5.60 -15.44
C ASN A 333 -1.97 4.50 -16.50
N GLY A 334 -2.91 4.43 -17.44
CA GLY A 334 -2.85 3.48 -18.54
C GLY A 334 -1.67 3.76 -19.49
N LEU A 335 -1.42 5.03 -19.82
CA LEU A 335 -0.28 5.40 -20.66
C LEU A 335 1.06 5.08 -19.99
N GLU A 336 1.22 5.47 -18.72
CA GLU A 336 2.41 5.14 -17.93
C GLU A 336 2.67 3.63 -17.93
N ARG A 337 1.62 2.85 -17.62
CA ARG A 337 1.73 1.40 -17.54
C ARG A 337 2.10 0.80 -18.89
N PHE A 338 1.49 1.27 -19.97
CA PHE A 338 1.78 0.78 -21.32
C PHE A 338 3.25 1.02 -21.72
N PHE A 339 3.81 2.20 -21.43
CA PHE A 339 5.18 2.52 -21.81
C PHE A 339 6.22 1.80 -20.94
N ILE A 340 6.00 1.72 -19.63
CA ILE A 340 6.90 1.00 -18.72
C ILE A 340 6.91 -0.49 -19.04
N GLU A 341 5.78 -1.06 -19.41
CA GLU A 341 5.67 -2.48 -19.74
C GLU A 341 6.56 -2.90 -20.91
N LYS A 342 6.85 -2.00 -21.87
CA LYS A 342 7.77 -2.27 -22.98
C LYS A 342 9.22 -2.52 -22.56
N ILE A 343 9.59 -2.05 -21.38
CA ILE A 343 10.94 -2.20 -20.81
C ILE A 343 10.95 -3.15 -19.60
N ARG A 344 9.82 -3.76 -19.24
CA ARG A 344 9.71 -4.75 -18.15
C ARG A 344 9.93 -6.18 -18.64
N VAL A 345 10.33 -7.04 -17.70
CA VAL A 345 10.36 -8.49 -17.87
C VAL A 345 8.98 -9.03 -17.49
N ASN A 346 8.14 -9.37 -18.47
CA ASN A 346 6.81 -9.91 -18.22
C ASN A 346 6.42 -10.96 -19.27
N THR A 347 5.54 -11.88 -18.87
CA THR A 347 5.03 -12.95 -19.73
C THR A 347 4.10 -12.38 -20.81
N LYS A 348 4.34 -12.77 -22.06
CA LYS A 348 3.53 -12.37 -23.22
C LYS A 348 2.49 -13.45 -23.54
N TYR A 349 1.30 -13.04 -23.95
CA TYR A 349 0.30 -13.98 -24.46
C TYR A 349 0.61 -14.36 -25.90
N GLU A 350 1.34 -15.45 -26.10
CA GLU A 350 1.77 -15.92 -27.43
C GLU A 350 0.60 -16.28 -28.36
N SER A 351 -0.58 -16.58 -27.78
CA SER A 351 -1.81 -16.96 -28.51
C SER A 351 -2.57 -15.78 -29.12
N LEU A 352 -2.23 -14.53 -28.79
CA LEU A 352 -2.91 -13.33 -29.29
C LEU A 352 -2.07 -12.62 -30.35
N PRO A 353 -2.71 -11.96 -31.34
CA PRO A 353 -1.98 -11.11 -32.29
C PRO A 353 -1.23 -10.01 -31.53
N PHE A 354 0.00 -9.73 -31.96
CA PHE A 354 0.93 -8.77 -31.33
C PHE A 354 1.48 -9.19 -29.96
N GLN A 355 1.12 -10.37 -29.46
CA GLN A 355 1.63 -10.97 -28.21
C GLN A 355 1.66 -10.00 -27.01
N PRO A 356 0.53 -9.34 -26.68
CA PRO A 356 0.51 -8.36 -25.61
C PRO A 356 0.72 -9.02 -24.24
N THR A 357 1.23 -8.26 -23.28
CA THR A 357 1.20 -8.69 -21.88
C THR A 357 -0.15 -8.38 -21.25
N GLN A 358 -0.47 -9.03 -20.14
CA GLN A 358 -1.68 -8.73 -19.36
C GLN A 358 -1.77 -7.25 -18.97
N ALA A 359 -0.64 -6.65 -18.61
CA ALA A 359 -0.57 -5.25 -18.23
C ALA A 359 -0.85 -4.31 -19.41
N GLU A 360 -0.44 -4.64 -20.64
CA GLU A 360 -0.73 -3.84 -21.83
C GLU A 360 -2.22 -3.83 -22.18
N LEU A 361 -2.89 -4.98 -22.06
CA LEU A 361 -4.34 -5.07 -22.26
C LEU A 361 -5.09 -4.22 -21.25
N ILE A 362 -4.68 -4.29 -19.98
CA ILE A 362 -5.32 -3.52 -18.92
C ILE A 362 -5.05 -2.02 -19.10
N ALA A 363 -3.82 -1.64 -19.43
CA ALA A 363 -3.47 -0.27 -19.78
C ALA A 363 -4.36 0.27 -20.91
N PHE A 364 -4.59 -0.52 -21.96
CA PHE A 364 -5.49 -0.15 -23.04
C PHE A 364 -6.93 0.10 -22.54
N PHE A 365 -7.50 -0.80 -21.74
CA PHE A 365 -8.85 -0.61 -21.18
C PHE A 365 -8.94 0.57 -20.21
N LEU A 366 -7.88 0.87 -19.45
CA LEU A 366 -7.81 2.07 -18.61
C LEU A 366 -7.86 3.34 -19.45
N VAL A 367 -7.11 3.41 -20.54
CA VAL A 367 -7.14 4.56 -21.46
C VAL A 367 -8.52 4.72 -22.10
N ILE A 368 -9.10 3.64 -22.63
CA ILE A 368 -10.43 3.69 -23.28
C ILE A 368 -11.53 4.09 -22.29
N SER A 369 -11.54 3.50 -21.09
CA SER A 369 -12.51 3.86 -20.05
C SER A 369 -12.34 5.31 -19.59
N GLY A 370 -11.10 5.77 -19.44
CA GLY A 370 -10.81 7.17 -19.10
C GLY A 370 -11.29 8.15 -20.18
N LEU A 371 -11.04 7.86 -21.46
CA LEU A 371 -11.54 8.65 -22.59
C LEU A 371 -13.07 8.68 -22.62
N PHE A 372 -13.71 7.53 -22.40
CA PHE A 372 -15.16 7.43 -22.31
C PHE A 372 -15.71 8.33 -21.20
N LEU A 373 -15.15 8.29 -19.98
CA LEU A 373 -15.58 9.15 -18.87
C LEU A 373 -15.39 10.64 -19.18
N LEU A 374 -14.26 11.01 -19.79
CA LEU A 374 -13.99 12.41 -20.17
C LEU A 374 -14.95 12.95 -21.23
N ILE A 375 -15.37 12.13 -22.19
CA ILE A 375 -16.23 12.57 -23.30
C ILE A 375 -17.71 12.49 -22.92
N TYR A 376 -18.12 11.42 -22.22
CA TYR A 376 -19.53 11.11 -21.96
C TYR A 376 -20.11 11.91 -20.78
N LEU A 377 -19.39 12.02 -19.66
CA LEU A 377 -19.94 12.65 -18.45
C LEU A 377 -20.27 14.14 -18.64
N PRO A 378 -19.45 14.96 -19.34
CA PRO A 378 -19.81 16.35 -19.61
C PRO A 378 -21.05 16.50 -20.49
N LYS A 379 -21.29 15.56 -21.42
CA LYS A 379 -22.47 15.57 -22.30
C LYS A 379 -23.77 15.27 -21.55
N ARG A 380 -23.71 14.53 -20.45
CA ARG A 380 -24.87 14.21 -19.60
C ARG A 380 -25.27 15.35 -18.65
N LYS A 381 -24.33 16.26 -18.36
CA LYS A 381 -24.56 17.42 -17.48
C LYS A 381 -25.17 18.62 -18.22
N ARG A 382 -25.01 18.67 -19.55
CA ARG A 382 -25.79 19.55 -20.44
C ARG A 382 -27.14 18.91 -20.70
#